data_AF-A0A7T6AN38-F1
#
_entry.id   AF-A0A7T6AN38-F1
#
_cell.length_a   1.000
_cell.length_b   1.000
_cell.length_c   1.000
_cell.angle_alpha   90.00
_cell.angle_beta   90.00
_cell.angle_gamma   90.00
#
_symmetry.space_group_name_H-M   'P 1'
#
loop_
_entity.id
_entity.type
_entity.pdbx_description
1 polymer ?
#
loop_
_entity_poly.entity_id
_entity_poly.type
_entity_poly.pdbx_seq_one_letter_code
_entity_poly.pdbx_strand_id
1 'polypeptide(L)'
;SHLGRPDGHPNPKYSLKPVVPELEKLLGTKVIFTEDCVGKEVEETVDKASGGQVVLLENLRFHAEEEGSSKDSEGKKVKADKAEVEKFRKGLTALGDVYVNDAFGTAHRGHSSMIGVNLPQKASGFLMKKELDYFAQALEKPKRPFLAILGGAKVSDKIQLIDNLLSKVDSLIICGGMAFTFKKTLENVKIGNSLFDEAGSKTVGDLMKKANRNGVKMVLPCDYVTADKFDKDAKIGYATDSEGIPDGWMGLDCGE
;
A
#
# COMPACT_ATOMS: atom_id res chain seq x y z
N SER A 1 -8.15 9.16 -13.35
CA SER A 1 -8.02 8.14 -12.27
C SER A 1 -7.81 6.77 -12.91
N HIS A 2 -7.69 5.69 -12.14
CA HIS A 2 -7.75 4.33 -12.68
C HIS A 2 -8.61 3.41 -11.82
N LEU A 3 -9.14 2.36 -12.44
CA LEU A 3 -9.87 1.29 -11.76
C LEU A 3 -9.36 -0.07 -12.22
N GLY A 4 -9.14 -0.99 -11.28
CA GLY A 4 -8.75 -2.36 -11.59
C GLY A 4 -7.42 -2.51 -12.33
N ARG A 5 -7.33 -3.58 -13.13
CA ARG A 5 -6.16 -3.95 -13.94
C ARG A 5 -6.60 -4.25 -15.38
N PRO A 6 -6.89 -3.21 -16.18
CA PRO A 6 -7.21 -3.35 -17.59
C PRO A 6 -5.99 -3.69 -18.48
N ASP A 7 -4.77 -3.68 -17.92
CA ASP A 7 -3.53 -4.09 -18.58
C ASP A 7 -3.26 -3.36 -19.92
N GLY A 8 -3.64 -2.08 -20.01
CA GLY A 8 -3.37 -1.23 -21.18
C GLY A 8 -4.38 -1.36 -22.32
N HIS A 9 -5.57 -1.91 -22.07
CA HIS A 9 -6.62 -2.07 -23.06
C HIS A 9 -7.99 -1.60 -22.53
N PRO A 10 -8.85 -0.98 -23.36
CA PRO A 10 -10.21 -0.65 -22.95
C PRO A 10 -11.00 -1.87 -22.49
N ASN A 11 -11.60 -1.78 -21.30
CA ASN A 11 -12.42 -2.85 -20.74
C ASN A 11 -13.62 -2.26 -19.99
N PRO A 12 -14.86 -2.47 -20.47
CA PRO A 12 -16.06 -1.90 -19.86
C PRO A 12 -16.23 -2.21 -18.37
N LYS A 13 -15.72 -3.36 -17.90
CA LYS A 13 -15.73 -3.73 -16.47
C LYS A 13 -15.00 -2.73 -15.58
N TYR A 14 -13.99 -2.06 -16.12
CA TYR A 14 -13.12 -1.13 -15.41
C TYR A 14 -13.34 0.32 -15.83
N SER A 15 -14.44 0.62 -16.54
CA SER A 15 -14.81 2.01 -16.85
C SER A 15 -15.09 2.80 -15.56
N LEU A 16 -14.75 4.08 -15.57
CA LEU A 16 -15.08 5.02 -14.51
C LEU A 16 -16.46 5.64 -14.66
N LYS A 17 -17.18 5.38 -15.75
CA LYS A 17 -18.53 5.89 -16.00
C LYS A 17 -19.52 5.63 -14.84
N PRO A 18 -19.50 4.46 -14.15
CA PRO A 18 -20.37 4.22 -12.99
C PRO A 18 -20.07 5.12 -11.78
N VAL A 19 -18.93 5.81 -11.73
CA VAL A 19 -18.57 6.76 -10.67
C VAL A 19 -19.32 8.09 -10.83
N VAL A 20 -19.70 8.45 -12.07
CA VAL A 20 -20.33 9.74 -12.40
C VAL A 20 -21.57 10.01 -11.55
N PRO A 21 -22.58 9.11 -11.43
CA PRO A 21 -23.80 9.43 -10.68
C PRO A 21 -23.56 9.67 -9.19
N GLU A 22 -22.63 8.95 -8.57
CA GLU A 22 -22.31 9.15 -7.15
C GLU A 22 -21.51 10.45 -6.97
N LEU A 23 -20.58 10.77 -7.88
CA LEU A 23 -19.84 12.02 -7.82
C LEU A 23 -20.75 13.24 -8.01
N GLU A 24 -21.69 13.19 -8.95
CA GLU A 24 -22.70 14.25 -9.15
C GLU A 24 -23.55 14.47 -7.89
N LYS A 25 -24.01 13.37 -7.27
CA LYS A 25 -24.78 13.40 -6.03
C LYS A 25 -24.00 14.02 -4.88
N LEU A 26 -22.72 13.68 -4.72
CA LEU A 26 -21.87 14.19 -3.64
C LEU A 26 -21.50 15.66 -3.84
N LEU A 27 -21.31 16.11 -5.09
CA LEU A 27 -20.95 17.48 -5.41
C LEU A 27 -22.18 18.41 -5.56
N GLY A 28 -23.36 17.86 -5.80
CA GLY A 28 -24.56 18.64 -6.12
C GLY A 28 -24.47 19.37 -7.47
N THR A 29 -23.59 18.91 -8.37
CA THR A 29 -23.37 19.50 -9.70
C THR A 29 -23.21 18.41 -10.75
N LYS A 30 -23.42 18.75 -12.02
CA LYS A 30 -23.22 17.81 -13.13
C LYS A 30 -21.74 17.53 -13.36
N VAL A 31 -21.42 16.29 -13.68
CA VAL A 31 -20.08 15.84 -14.02
C VAL A 31 -20.06 15.43 -15.48
N ILE A 32 -19.21 16.10 -16.26
CA ILE A 32 -19.00 15.76 -17.67
C ILE A 32 -18.08 14.55 -17.72
N PHE A 33 -18.48 13.49 -18.41
CA PHE A 33 -17.66 12.30 -18.60
C PHE A 33 -17.12 12.24 -20.02
N THR A 34 -15.83 11.97 -20.19
CA THR A 34 -15.22 11.70 -21.49
C THR A 34 -14.94 10.21 -21.63
N GLU A 35 -15.15 9.66 -22.84
CA GLU A 35 -14.94 8.24 -23.12
C GLU A 35 -13.44 7.87 -23.28
N ASP A 36 -12.56 8.87 -23.23
CA ASP A 36 -11.10 8.73 -23.19
C ASP A 36 -10.49 9.73 -22.18
N CYS A 37 -9.18 9.67 -21.94
CA CYS A 37 -8.44 10.52 -21.00
C CYS A 37 -7.40 11.45 -21.66
N VAL A 38 -7.15 11.29 -22.96
CA VAL A 38 -6.28 12.16 -23.76
C VAL A 38 -6.85 12.30 -25.18
N GLY A 39 -6.32 13.25 -25.95
CA GLY A 39 -6.67 13.44 -27.36
C GLY A 39 -7.66 14.57 -27.60
N LYS A 40 -7.87 14.87 -28.88
CA LYS A 40 -8.54 16.10 -29.32
C LYS A 40 -9.96 16.26 -28.77
N GLU A 41 -10.75 15.20 -28.73
CA GLU A 41 -12.13 15.26 -28.20
C GLU A 41 -12.15 15.57 -26.69
N VAL A 42 -11.17 15.05 -25.95
CA VAL A 42 -11.00 15.32 -24.51
C VAL A 42 -10.58 16.78 -24.31
N GLU A 43 -9.57 17.23 -25.06
CA GLU A 43 -9.10 18.63 -25.03
C GLU A 43 -10.26 19.61 -25.33
N GLU A 44 -11.00 19.38 -26.41
CA GLU A 44 -12.15 20.22 -26.77
C GLU A 44 -13.26 20.21 -25.70
N THR A 45 -13.45 19.09 -25.00
CA THR A 45 -14.44 18.99 -23.91
C THR A 45 -14.00 19.78 -22.69
N VAL A 46 -12.72 19.68 -22.33
CA VAL A 46 -12.12 20.43 -21.22
C VAL A 46 -12.10 21.93 -21.52
N ASP A 47 -11.74 22.35 -22.73
CA ASP A 47 -11.69 23.76 -23.15
C ASP A 47 -13.08 24.43 -23.14
N LYS A 48 -14.13 23.66 -23.42
CA LYS A 48 -15.53 24.14 -23.37
C LYS A 48 -16.09 24.19 -21.94
N ALA A 49 -15.48 23.48 -21.00
CA ALA A 49 -15.92 23.48 -19.61
C ALA A 49 -15.62 24.84 -18.98
N SER A 50 -16.62 25.44 -18.33
CA SER A 50 -16.49 26.79 -17.76
C SER A 50 -17.23 26.90 -16.43
N GLY A 51 -16.97 27.97 -15.67
CA GLY A 51 -17.71 28.26 -14.45
C GLY A 51 -17.59 27.19 -13.34
N GLY A 52 -16.45 26.48 -13.27
CA GLY A 52 -16.21 25.46 -12.25
C GLY A 52 -16.88 24.11 -12.50
N GLN A 53 -17.26 23.82 -13.75
CA GLN A 53 -17.71 22.49 -14.15
C GLN A 53 -16.63 21.42 -13.88
N VAL A 54 -17.09 20.22 -13.55
CA VAL A 54 -16.23 19.08 -13.23
C VAL A 54 -16.23 18.11 -14.39
N VAL A 55 -15.04 17.76 -14.88
CA VAL A 55 -14.84 16.76 -15.93
C VAL A 55 -14.17 15.53 -15.32
N LEU A 56 -14.80 14.36 -15.47
CA LEU A 56 -14.21 13.07 -15.14
C LEU A 56 -13.76 12.38 -16.42
N LEU A 57 -12.45 12.21 -16.54
CA LEU A 57 -11.83 11.45 -17.63
C LEU A 57 -11.98 9.94 -17.42
N GLU A 58 -11.99 9.18 -18.51
CA GLU A 58 -11.96 7.72 -18.45
C GLU A 58 -10.66 7.17 -17.81
N ASN A 59 -10.65 5.87 -17.53
CA ASN A 59 -9.60 5.13 -16.88
C ASN A 59 -8.23 5.25 -17.59
N LEU A 60 -7.27 5.89 -16.92
CA LEU A 60 -5.90 6.09 -17.43
C LEU A 60 -5.21 4.77 -17.83
N ARG A 61 -5.51 3.66 -17.15
CA ARG A 61 -4.90 2.35 -17.43
C ARG A 61 -5.48 1.65 -18.67
N PHE A 62 -6.46 2.24 -19.35
CA PHE A 62 -6.81 1.79 -20.70
C PHE A 62 -5.70 2.09 -21.72
N HIS A 63 -4.75 2.96 -21.36
CA HIS A 63 -3.54 3.25 -22.13
C HIS A 63 -2.34 2.54 -21.50
N ALA A 64 -1.60 1.78 -22.29
CA ALA A 64 -0.38 1.09 -21.85
C ALA A 64 0.69 2.08 -21.35
N GLU A 65 0.63 3.30 -21.88
CA GLU A 65 1.50 4.43 -21.63
C GLU A 65 1.41 4.95 -20.18
N GLU A 66 0.30 4.68 -19.48
CA GLU A 66 0.15 5.02 -18.07
C GLU A 66 1.13 4.22 -17.19
N GLU A 67 1.17 2.90 -17.36
CA GLU A 67 2.04 2.01 -16.58
C GLU A 67 3.40 1.76 -17.27
N GLY A 68 3.56 2.24 -18.50
CA GLY A 68 4.72 1.99 -19.37
C GLY A 68 4.79 0.56 -19.91
N SER A 69 3.71 -0.21 -19.75
CA SER A 69 3.57 -1.57 -20.24
C SER A 69 2.13 -2.05 -20.23
N SER A 70 1.82 -3.01 -21.09
CA SER A 70 0.56 -3.75 -21.17
C SER A 70 0.82 -5.26 -21.05
N LYS A 71 -0.24 -6.06 -21.15
CA LYS A 71 -0.13 -7.50 -21.44
C LYS A 71 -0.65 -7.81 -22.83
N ASP A 72 0.02 -8.75 -23.50
CA ASP A 72 -0.50 -9.34 -24.74
C ASP A 72 -1.58 -10.41 -24.45
N SER A 73 -2.09 -11.02 -25.51
CA SER A 73 -3.11 -12.09 -25.45
C SER A 73 -2.66 -13.32 -24.66
N GLU A 74 -1.37 -13.49 -24.45
CA GLU A 74 -0.78 -14.60 -23.69
C GLU A 74 -0.45 -14.20 -22.23
N GLY A 75 -0.77 -12.96 -21.84
CA GLY A 75 -0.52 -12.43 -20.51
C GLY A 75 0.93 -12.01 -20.27
N LYS A 76 1.76 -11.96 -21.31
CA LYS A 76 3.16 -11.55 -21.21
C LYS A 76 3.27 -10.03 -21.25
N LYS A 77 4.18 -9.50 -20.44
CA LYS A 77 4.42 -8.07 -20.31
C LYS A 77 5.04 -7.51 -21.60
N VAL A 78 4.36 -6.55 -22.21
CA VAL A 78 4.83 -5.79 -23.38
C VAL A 78 5.13 -4.36 -22.94
N LYS A 79 6.31 -3.85 -23.24
CA LYS A 79 6.70 -2.48 -22.86
C LYS A 79 6.10 -1.48 -23.85
N ALA A 80 5.53 -0.40 -23.35
CA ALA A 80 5.06 0.70 -24.20
C ALA A 80 6.25 1.42 -24.85
N ASP A 81 6.05 1.91 -26.07
CA ASP A 81 7.05 2.71 -26.77
C ASP A 81 7.31 4.02 -26.01
N LYS A 82 8.58 4.45 -25.95
CA LYS A 82 8.95 5.67 -25.21
C LYS A 82 8.33 6.93 -25.81
N ALA A 83 8.23 7.01 -27.14
CA ALA A 83 7.64 8.15 -27.82
C ALA A 83 6.13 8.22 -27.57
N GLU A 84 5.44 7.07 -27.54
CA GLU A 84 4.02 7.03 -27.19
C GLU A 84 3.78 7.40 -25.72
N VAL A 85 4.64 6.94 -24.78
CA VAL A 85 4.59 7.40 -23.38
C VAL A 85 4.78 8.91 -23.28
N GLU A 86 5.72 9.49 -24.02
CA GLU A 86 5.93 10.94 -24.03
C GLU A 86 4.73 11.70 -24.61
N LYS A 87 4.16 11.19 -25.70
CA LYS A 87 2.96 11.76 -26.33
C LYS A 87 1.75 11.71 -25.39
N PHE A 88 1.53 10.59 -24.70
CA PHE A 88 0.48 10.44 -23.70
C PHE A 88 0.64 11.46 -22.56
N ARG A 89 1.86 11.63 -22.04
CA ARG A 89 2.18 12.63 -21.01
C ARG A 89 1.94 14.06 -21.48
N LYS A 90 2.27 14.38 -22.74
CA LYS A 90 1.97 15.69 -23.34
C LYS A 90 0.45 15.90 -23.43
N GLY A 91 -0.29 14.88 -23.83
CA GLY A 91 -1.76 14.90 -23.82
C GLY A 91 -2.32 15.23 -22.45
N LEU A 92 -1.89 14.53 -21.39
CA LEU A 92 -2.31 14.83 -20.01
C LEU A 92 -1.90 16.24 -19.56
N THR A 93 -0.71 16.70 -19.96
CA THR A 93 -0.20 18.03 -19.61
C THR A 93 -1.01 19.15 -20.27
N ALA A 94 -1.54 18.91 -21.47
CA ALA A 94 -2.33 19.90 -22.21
C ALA A 94 -3.70 20.20 -21.57
N LEU A 95 -4.18 19.35 -20.65
CA LEU A 95 -5.54 19.45 -20.08
C LEU A 95 -5.68 20.47 -18.94
N GLY A 96 -4.65 21.24 -18.61
CA GLY A 96 -4.77 22.29 -17.60
C GLY A 96 -3.48 23.03 -17.31
N ASP A 97 -3.58 24.00 -16.40
CA ASP A 97 -2.46 24.89 -16.05
C ASP A 97 -1.77 24.52 -14.73
N VAL A 98 -2.50 23.80 -13.86
CA VAL A 98 -2.05 23.36 -12.54
C VAL A 98 -2.33 21.87 -12.36
N TYR A 99 -1.37 21.14 -11.81
CA TYR A 99 -1.54 19.74 -11.46
C TYR A 99 -1.65 19.55 -9.94
N VAL A 100 -2.71 18.87 -9.50
CA VAL A 100 -2.92 18.51 -8.10
C VAL A 100 -2.95 16.99 -7.99
N ASN A 101 -2.02 16.41 -7.23
CA ASN A 101 -2.01 14.98 -6.95
C ASN A 101 -2.67 14.71 -5.59
N ASP A 102 -3.82 14.05 -5.60
CA ASP A 102 -4.52 13.61 -4.39
C ASP A 102 -4.59 12.07 -4.25
N ALA A 103 -3.71 11.35 -4.94
CA ALA A 103 -3.68 9.88 -5.00
C ALA A 103 -2.41 9.29 -4.36
N PHE A 104 -2.27 9.41 -3.03
CA PHE A 104 -1.10 8.89 -2.30
C PHE A 104 -0.84 7.39 -2.54
N GLY A 105 -1.91 6.60 -2.62
CA GLY A 105 -1.84 5.15 -2.85
C GLY A 105 -1.11 4.75 -4.15
N THR A 106 -0.95 5.67 -5.10
CA THR A 106 -0.25 5.44 -6.37
C THR A 106 1.10 6.14 -6.48
N ALA A 107 1.48 6.96 -5.48
CA ALA A 107 2.69 7.78 -5.51
C ALA A 107 4.01 6.98 -5.54
N HIS A 108 3.98 5.71 -5.11
CA HIS A 108 5.13 4.80 -5.17
C HIS A 108 5.45 4.28 -6.60
N ARG A 109 4.67 4.68 -7.61
CA ARG A 109 4.77 4.22 -8.99
C ARG A 109 5.30 5.33 -9.89
N GLY A 110 6.27 5.00 -10.75
CA GLY A 110 6.77 5.90 -11.81
C GLY A 110 5.84 6.01 -13.03
N HIS A 111 4.51 6.00 -12.81
CA HIS A 111 3.50 6.04 -13.87
C HIS A 111 3.35 7.43 -14.49
N SER A 112 2.82 7.50 -15.72
CA SER A 112 2.71 8.77 -16.46
C SER A 112 1.87 9.82 -15.73
N SER A 113 0.75 9.45 -15.12
CA SER A 113 -0.07 10.38 -14.34
C SER A 113 0.60 10.90 -13.07
N MET A 114 1.62 10.21 -12.54
CA MET A 114 2.31 10.56 -11.29
C MET A 114 3.52 11.46 -11.53
N ILE A 115 4.30 11.18 -12.58
CA ILE A 115 5.58 11.86 -12.83
C ILE A 115 5.65 12.58 -14.18
N GLY A 116 4.65 12.38 -15.05
CA GLY A 116 4.68 12.80 -16.44
C GLY A 116 3.92 14.08 -16.77
N VAL A 117 3.07 14.57 -15.86
CA VAL A 117 2.36 15.84 -16.05
C VAL A 117 3.33 17.00 -15.80
N ASN A 118 3.67 17.72 -16.87
CA ASN A 118 4.74 18.72 -16.86
C ASN A 118 4.19 20.15 -16.81
N LEU A 119 3.49 20.47 -15.72
CA LEU A 119 2.99 21.81 -15.43
C LEU A 119 3.90 22.54 -14.45
N PRO A 120 4.01 23.89 -14.54
CA PRO A 120 4.88 24.68 -13.67
C PRO A 120 4.46 24.58 -12.20
N GLN A 121 3.15 24.49 -11.95
CA GLN A 121 2.60 24.35 -10.61
C GLN A 121 2.11 22.92 -10.39
N LYS A 122 2.71 22.26 -9.40
CA LYS A 122 2.37 20.91 -8.95
C LYS A 122 2.19 20.93 -7.44
N ALA A 123 1.00 20.55 -6.97
CA ALA A 123 0.64 20.57 -5.56
C ALA A 123 0.10 19.22 -5.10
N SER A 124 0.19 18.95 -3.80
CA SER A 124 -0.56 17.88 -3.16
C SER A 124 -2.00 18.34 -2.94
N GLY A 125 -2.98 17.46 -3.23
CA GLY A 125 -4.33 17.62 -2.70
C GLY A 125 -4.37 17.40 -1.19
N PHE A 126 -5.56 17.51 -0.58
CA PHE A 126 -5.69 17.44 0.88
C PHE A 126 -5.44 16.04 1.44
N LEU A 127 -5.85 14.98 0.74
CA LEU A 127 -5.58 13.60 1.14
C LEU A 127 -4.07 13.34 1.07
N MET A 128 -3.44 13.68 -0.05
CA MET A 128 -1.99 13.56 -0.21
C MET A 128 -1.24 14.36 0.85
N LYS A 129 -1.62 15.63 1.06
CA LYS A 129 -1.01 16.49 2.07
C LYS A 129 -1.11 15.86 3.45
N LYS A 130 -2.28 15.37 3.82
CA LYS A 130 -2.49 14.72 5.12
C LYS A 130 -1.57 13.51 5.28
N GLU A 131 -1.47 12.63 4.28
CA GLU A 131 -0.55 11.49 4.33
C GLU A 131 0.90 11.96 4.52
N LEU A 132 1.36 12.93 3.71
CA LEU A 132 2.71 13.49 3.80
C LEU A 132 2.99 14.12 5.17
N ASP A 133 2.06 14.91 5.70
CA ASP A 133 2.21 15.59 7.00
C ASP A 133 2.36 14.58 8.15
N TYR A 134 1.56 13.50 8.15
CA TYR A 134 1.63 12.46 9.18
C TYR A 134 2.89 11.60 9.04
N PHE A 135 3.27 11.22 7.82
CA PHE A 135 4.51 10.47 7.60
C PHE A 135 5.76 11.30 7.90
N ALA A 136 5.79 12.59 7.55
CA ALA A 136 6.90 13.48 7.87
C ALA A 136 7.06 13.65 9.38
N GLN A 137 5.95 13.83 10.11
CA GLN A 137 5.97 13.87 11.57
C GLN A 137 6.55 12.59 12.17
N ALA A 138 6.18 11.41 11.66
CA ALA A 138 6.68 10.14 12.19
C ALA A 138 8.12 9.81 11.77
N LEU A 139 8.54 10.18 10.55
CA LEU A 139 9.79 9.69 9.95
C LEU A 139 10.94 10.70 9.98
N GLU A 140 10.68 12.00 10.03
CA GLU A 140 11.71 13.05 9.99
C GLU A 140 11.97 13.64 11.38
N LYS A 141 10.91 14.03 12.10
CA LYS A 141 11.01 14.65 13.44
C LYS A 141 9.96 14.08 14.40
N PRO A 142 10.00 12.77 14.71
CA PRO A 142 9.04 12.17 15.62
C PRO A 142 9.14 12.76 17.01
N LYS A 143 7.99 13.09 17.60
CA LYS A 143 7.90 13.28 19.05
C LYS A 143 8.20 11.94 19.71
N ARG A 144 9.17 11.93 20.63
CA ARG A 144 9.60 10.73 21.34
C ARG A 144 8.92 10.62 22.71
N PRO A 145 8.63 9.41 23.21
CA PRO A 145 8.99 8.11 22.63
C PRO A 145 8.15 7.75 21.39
N PHE A 146 8.83 7.33 20.32
CA PHE A 146 8.24 6.86 19.07
C PHE A 146 8.15 5.33 19.09
N LEU A 147 6.92 4.83 19.21
CA LEU A 147 6.60 3.40 19.18
C LEU A 147 6.10 2.99 17.80
N ALA A 148 6.63 1.90 17.26
CA ALA A 148 6.01 1.16 16.16
C ALA A 148 5.40 -0.16 16.64
N ILE A 149 4.27 -0.54 16.05
CA ILE A 149 3.57 -1.79 16.32
C ILE A 149 3.44 -2.53 14.99
N LEU A 150 4.04 -3.72 14.89
CA LEU A 150 4.02 -4.54 13.69
C LEU A 150 3.43 -5.90 14.02
N GLY A 151 2.32 -6.24 13.36
CA GLY A 151 1.73 -7.58 13.40
C GLY A 151 1.60 -8.18 12.01
N GLY A 152 1.40 -9.49 11.91
CA GLY A 152 1.17 -10.18 10.63
C GLY A 152 1.59 -11.64 10.68
N ALA A 153 1.45 -12.35 9.57
CA ALA A 153 1.71 -13.78 9.50
C ALA A 153 3.20 -14.14 9.32
N LYS A 154 3.93 -13.39 8.48
CA LYS A 154 5.30 -13.73 8.06
C LYS A 154 6.28 -12.62 8.39
N VAL A 155 7.48 -13.01 8.81
CA VAL A 155 8.59 -12.07 9.08
C VAL A 155 9.24 -11.63 7.77
N SER A 156 9.42 -12.56 6.83
CA SER A 156 10.08 -12.37 5.53
C SER A 156 9.51 -11.19 4.73
N ASP A 157 8.19 -11.04 4.70
CA ASP A 157 7.50 -9.94 4.02
C ASP A 157 7.78 -8.56 4.66
N LYS A 158 8.28 -8.53 5.90
CA LYS A 158 8.44 -7.32 6.72
C LYS A 158 9.88 -7.01 7.11
N ILE A 159 10.87 -7.80 6.68
CA ILE A 159 12.28 -7.61 7.05
C ILE A 159 12.73 -6.18 6.75
N GLN A 160 12.48 -5.69 5.54
CA GLN A 160 12.90 -4.34 5.13
C GLN A 160 12.21 -3.25 5.96
N LEU A 161 10.94 -3.45 6.31
CA LEU A 161 10.18 -2.51 7.12
C LEU A 161 10.74 -2.44 8.55
N ILE A 162 10.97 -3.60 9.18
CA ILE A 162 11.56 -3.68 10.53
C ILE A 162 12.96 -3.04 10.50
N ASP A 163 13.80 -3.44 9.55
CA ASP A 163 15.17 -2.96 9.44
C ASP A 163 15.25 -1.42 9.31
N ASN A 164 14.36 -0.82 8.52
CA ASN A 164 14.26 0.64 8.37
C ASN A 164 13.68 1.33 9.62
N LEU A 165 12.73 0.71 10.33
CA LEU A 165 12.15 1.29 11.54
C LEU A 165 13.10 1.26 12.73
N LEU A 166 13.97 0.25 12.84
CA LEU A 166 14.95 0.12 13.93
C LEU A 166 15.95 1.28 14.00
N SER A 167 16.09 2.12 12.97
CA SER A 167 16.91 3.34 13.01
C SER A 167 16.12 4.59 13.42
N LYS A 168 14.80 4.48 13.61
CA LYS A 168 13.90 5.62 13.81
C LYS A 168 13.15 5.57 15.14
N VAL A 169 12.67 4.39 15.53
CA VAL A 169 11.79 4.20 16.70
C VAL A 169 12.58 4.07 17.99
N ASP A 170 11.96 4.38 19.13
CA ASP A 170 12.50 4.08 20.47
C ASP A 170 12.07 2.69 20.95
N SER A 171 10.93 2.21 20.46
CA SER A 171 10.37 0.91 20.83
C SER A 171 9.65 0.28 19.64
N LEU A 172 9.69 -1.04 19.57
CA LEU A 172 9.03 -1.83 18.53
C LEU A 172 8.32 -3.02 19.15
N ILE A 173 7.00 -3.07 19.01
CA ILE A 173 6.18 -4.24 19.34
C ILE A 173 6.08 -5.12 18.09
N ILE A 174 6.40 -6.41 18.21
CA ILE A 174 6.15 -7.42 17.18
C ILE A 174 5.11 -8.41 17.71
N CYS A 175 3.96 -8.49 17.06
CA CYS A 175 2.83 -9.34 17.47
C CYS A 175 2.26 -10.18 16.31
N GLY A 176 1.21 -10.96 16.57
CA GLY A 176 0.60 -11.87 15.60
C GLY A 176 1.51 -13.06 15.24
N GLY A 177 1.18 -13.77 14.15
CA GLY A 177 1.87 -15.01 13.75
C GLY A 177 3.39 -14.90 13.60
N MET A 178 3.89 -13.74 13.19
CA MET A 178 5.33 -13.49 13.05
C MET A 178 6.08 -13.50 14.40
N ALA A 179 5.40 -13.22 15.53
CA ALA A 179 6.00 -13.26 16.85
C ALA A 179 6.49 -14.67 17.23
N PHE A 180 5.79 -15.73 16.81
CA PHE A 180 6.21 -17.11 17.04
C PHE A 180 7.54 -17.45 16.37
N THR A 181 7.84 -16.84 15.23
CA THR A 181 9.16 -16.98 14.59
C THR A 181 10.26 -16.34 15.44
N PHE A 182 10.01 -15.14 15.99
CA PHE A 182 10.96 -14.50 16.92
C PHE A 182 11.16 -15.35 18.19
N LYS A 183 10.08 -15.79 18.82
CA LYS A 183 10.09 -16.55 20.07
C LYS A 183 10.77 -17.90 19.94
N LYS A 184 10.45 -18.65 18.89
CA LYS A 184 11.12 -19.92 18.61
C LYS A 184 12.60 -19.73 18.30
N THR A 185 12.98 -18.69 17.54
CA THR A 185 14.38 -18.48 17.16
C THR A 185 15.26 -17.92 18.28
N LEU A 186 14.74 -17.01 19.11
CA LEU A 186 15.51 -16.32 20.15
C LEU A 186 15.50 -17.06 21.49
N GLU A 187 14.36 -17.63 21.85
CA GLU A 187 14.08 -18.16 23.19
C GLU A 187 13.79 -19.66 23.16
N ASN A 188 13.75 -20.29 21.97
CA ASN A 188 13.43 -21.70 21.78
C ASN A 188 12.06 -22.10 22.38
N VAL A 189 11.11 -21.16 22.42
CA VAL A 189 9.74 -21.39 22.88
C VAL A 189 9.07 -22.44 21.99
N LYS A 190 8.36 -23.39 22.60
CA LYS A 190 7.53 -24.36 21.86
C LYS A 190 6.31 -23.63 21.32
N ILE A 191 6.05 -23.77 20.02
CA ILE A 191 4.98 -23.04 19.33
C ILE A 191 3.88 -23.95 18.76
N GLY A 192 3.92 -25.26 19.02
CA GLY A 192 3.02 -26.23 18.41
C GLY A 192 2.96 -26.10 16.88
N ASN A 193 1.73 -26.00 16.36
CA ASN A 193 1.40 -25.79 14.95
C ASN A 193 1.28 -24.30 14.55
N SER A 194 1.73 -23.37 15.38
CA SER A 194 1.72 -21.94 15.06
C SER A 194 2.59 -21.63 13.84
N LEU A 195 2.29 -20.52 13.16
CA LEU A 195 3.03 -20.11 11.97
C LEU A 195 4.52 -19.91 12.27
N PHE A 196 5.36 -20.57 11.49
CA PHE A 196 6.80 -20.42 11.55
C PHE A 196 7.35 -20.08 10.17
N ASP A 197 7.97 -18.90 10.05
CA ASP A 197 8.60 -18.45 8.83
C ASP A 197 10.09 -18.81 8.84
N GLU A 198 10.42 -19.97 8.26
CA GLU A 198 11.79 -20.48 8.23
C GLU A 198 12.76 -19.55 7.49
N ALA A 199 12.32 -18.89 6.41
CA ALA A 199 13.15 -17.92 5.70
C ALA A 199 13.40 -16.67 6.57
N GLY A 200 12.36 -16.16 7.22
CA GLY A 200 12.44 -15.02 8.14
C GLY A 200 13.30 -15.29 9.38
N SER A 201 13.25 -16.52 9.92
CA SER A 201 13.99 -16.92 11.12
C SER A 201 15.49 -16.64 11.05
N LYS A 202 16.09 -16.77 9.85
CA LYS A 202 17.51 -16.53 9.60
C LYS A 202 17.94 -15.08 9.85
N THR A 203 17.01 -14.13 9.81
CA THR A 203 17.29 -12.70 9.98
C THR A 203 16.97 -12.17 11.37
N VAL A 204 16.22 -12.92 12.18
CA VAL A 204 15.76 -12.50 13.51
C VAL A 204 16.92 -12.09 14.42
N GLY A 205 18.00 -12.88 14.45
CA GLY A 205 19.17 -12.58 15.27
C GLY A 205 19.84 -11.26 14.89
N ASP A 206 19.93 -10.94 13.61
CA ASP A 206 20.54 -9.69 13.14
C ASP A 206 19.65 -8.47 13.38
N LEU A 207 18.32 -8.63 13.27
CA LEU A 207 17.37 -7.60 13.66
C LEU A 207 17.48 -7.26 15.16
N MET A 208 17.60 -8.26 16.03
CA MET A 208 17.79 -8.05 17.47
C MET A 208 19.12 -7.36 17.78
N LYS A 209 20.22 -7.74 17.12
CA LYS A 209 21.51 -7.04 17.25
C LYS A 209 21.40 -5.57 16.84
N LYS A 210 20.72 -5.29 15.72
CA LYS A 210 20.50 -3.91 15.25
C LYS A 210 19.64 -3.11 16.22
N ALA A 211 18.57 -3.72 16.76
CA ALA A 211 17.72 -3.09 17.78
C ALA A 211 18.53 -2.70 19.01
N ASN A 212 19.33 -3.62 19.55
CA ASN A 212 20.21 -3.38 20.70
C ASN A 212 21.23 -2.26 20.41
N ARG A 213 21.88 -2.29 19.23
CA ARG A 213 22.85 -1.25 18.82
C ARG A 213 22.22 0.13 18.74
N ASN A 214 20.96 0.21 18.32
CA ASN A 214 20.23 1.47 18.16
C ASN A 214 19.44 1.85 19.43
N GLY A 215 19.55 1.09 20.53
CA GLY A 215 18.84 1.35 21.77
C GLY A 215 17.32 1.17 21.67
N VAL A 216 16.84 0.39 20.69
CA VAL A 216 15.41 0.15 20.49
C VAL A 216 14.91 -0.93 21.44
N LYS A 217 13.88 -0.60 22.24
CA LYS A 217 13.21 -1.59 23.08
C LYS A 217 12.31 -2.49 22.23
N MET A 218 12.73 -3.74 22.04
CA MET A 218 11.92 -4.78 21.41
C MET A 218 10.93 -5.35 22.42
N VAL A 219 9.66 -5.46 22.02
CA VAL A 219 8.58 -6.02 22.83
C VAL A 219 7.89 -7.12 22.03
N LEU A 220 7.83 -8.31 22.62
CA LEU A 220 7.15 -9.49 22.08
C LEU A 220 6.08 -9.92 23.09
N PRO A 221 4.97 -10.55 22.65
CA PRO A 221 4.01 -11.19 23.55
C PRO A 221 4.71 -12.18 24.48
N CYS A 222 4.19 -12.36 25.69
CA CYS A 222 4.71 -13.34 26.65
C CYS A 222 3.77 -14.55 26.86
N ASP A 223 2.60 -14.47 26.25
CA ASP A 223 1.48 -15.38 26.43
C ASP A 223 0.49 -15.23 25.26
N TYR A 224 -0.33 -16.27 25.09
CA TYR A 224 -1.04 -16.51 23.84
C TYR A 224 -2.39 -17.16 24.09
N VAL A 225 -3.40 -16.71 23.34
CA VAL A 225 -4.63 -17.47 23.15
C VAL A 225 -4.36 -18.53 22.07
N THR A 226 -4.63 -19.78 22.41
CA THR A 226 -4.34 -20.94 21.56
C THR A 226 -5.62 -21.64 21.12
N ALA A 227 -5.55 -22.38 20.01
CA ALA A 227 -6.65 -23.16 19.48
C ALA A 227 -6.16 -24.54 18.99
N ASP A 228 -7.03 -25.54 19.05
CA ASP A 228 -6.76 -26.91 18.55
C ASP A 228 -6.87 -27.05 17.02
N LYS A 229 -7.48 -26.08 16.34
CA LYS A 229 -7.59 -25.98 14.88
C LYS A 229 -7.77 -24.52 14.44
N PHE A 230 -7.50 -24.25 13.17
CA PHE A 230 -7.73 -22.93 12.57
C PHE A 230 -9.19 -22.79 12.11
N ASP A 231 -10.08 -22.61 13.08
CA ASP A 231 -11.52 -22.51 12.87
C ASP A 231 -12.15 -21.61 13.95
N LYS A 232 -13.24 -20.92 13.62
CA LYS A 232 -13.99 -20.10 14.59
C LYS A 232 -14.60 -20.92 15.73
N ASP A 233 -14.86 -22.21 15.49
CA ASP A 233 -15.47 -23.15 16.43
C ASP A 233 -14.41 -24.08 17.06
N ALA A 234 -13.15 -23.65 17.08
CA ALA A 234 -12.05 -24.38 17.73
C ALA A 234 -12.18 -24.34 19.26
N LYS A 235 -11.58 -25.34 19.93
CA LYS A 235 -11.42 -25.27 21.39
C LYS A 235 -10.34 -24.25 21.69
N ILE A 236 -10.67 -23.27 22.54
CA ILE A 236 -9.76 -22.22 22.96
C ILE A 236 -9.00 -22.66 24.20
N GLY A 237 -7.73 -22.31 24.25
CA GLY A 237 -6.82 -22.53 25.36
C GLY A 237 -5.90 -21.33 25.55
N TYR A 238 -4.95 -21.48 26.45
CA TYR A 238 -4.01 -20.43 26.82
C TYR A 238 -2.63 -21.06 27.07
N ALA A 239 -1.58 -20.32 26.73
CA ALA A 239 -0.20 -20.73 26.99
C ALA A 239 0.69 -19.51 27.23
N THR A 240 1.65 -19.63 28.14
CA THR A 240 2.74 -18.66 28.33
C THR A 240 4.01 -19.08 27.59
N ASP A 241 5.00 -18.18 27.45
CA ASP A 241 6.33 -18.52 26.92
C ASP A 241 7.00 -19.67 27.67
N SER A 242 6.87 -19.68 29.01
CA SER A 242 7.46 -20.69 29.88
C SER A 242 6.84 -22.08 29.70
N GLU A 243 5.53 -22.14 29.46
CA GLU A 243 4.80 -23.39 29.22
C GLU A 243 4.99 -23.87 27.78
N GLY A 244 5.02 -22.91 26.85
CA GLY A 244 4.97 -23.17 25.42
C GLY A 244 3.60 -23.67 24.95
N ILE A 245 3.39 -23.60 23.64
CA ILE A 245 2.15 -24.06 23.01
C ILE A 245 2.25 -25.58 22.80
N PRO A 246 1.24 -26.37 23.24
CA PRO A 246 1.22 -27.81 23.05
C PRO A 246 1.25 -28.25 21.57
N ASP A 247 1.77 -29.45 21.31
CA ASP A 247 1.70 -30.05 19.97
C ASP A 247 0.25 -30.24 19.53
N GLY A 248 -0.03 -29.97 18.25
CA GLY A 248 -1.39 -29.96 17.71
C GLY A 248 -2.12 -28.62 17.85
N TRP A 249 -1.77 -27.81 18.85
CA TRP A 249 -2.37 -26.49 19.09
C TRP A 249 -1.59 -25.39 18.37
N MET A 250 -2.22 -24.23 18.15
CA MET A 250 -1.61 -23.06 17.53
C MET A 250 -2.05 -21.78 18.23
N GLY A 251 -1.14 -20.82 18.39
CA GLY A 251 -1.43 -19.49 18.90
C GLY A 251 -2.04 -18.61 17.82
N LEU A 252 -3.17 -17.97 18.12
CA LEU A 252 -3.93 -17.17 17.16
C LEU A 252 -4.16 -15.73 17.63
N ASP A 253 -3.92 -15.43 18.91
CA ASP A 253 -3.95 -14.08 19.44
C ASP A 253 -2.95 -13.90 20.60
N CYS A 254 -2.68 -12.65 20.99
CA CYS A 254 -1.95 -12.34 22.21
C CYS A 254 -2.79 -12.70 23.43
N GLY A 255 -2.14 -13.13 24.52
CA GLY A 255 -2.80 -13.39 25.80
C GLY A 255 -3.13 -12.11 26.58
N GLU A 256 -3.26 -12.23 27.91
CA GLU A 256 -3.73 -11.17 28.83
C GLU A 256 -2.64 -10.18 29.27
#